data_AF-A0A316HQQ6-F1
#
_entry.id   AF-A0A316HQQ6-F1
#
_cell.length_a   1.000
_cell.length_b   1.000
_cell.length_c   1.000
_cell.angle_alpha   90.00
_cell.angle_beta   90.00
_cell.angle_gamma   90.00
#
_symmetry.space_group_name_H-M   'P 1'
#
loop_
_entity.id
_entity.type
_entity.pdbx_description
1 polymer ?
#
loop_
_entity_poly.entity_id
_entity_poly.type
_entity_poly.pdbx_seq_one_letter_code
_entity_poly.pdbx_strand_id
1 'polypeptide(L)'
;MNENFDGQYGRRTQPCYSNINAYNQIFVDTVRRAGGNNSSRWLLVPGWNTNIDYTAGNYGFRLPADQYRSPSIPSAEKRIMISVHYYAPWDFAGEENGRITQWGRGSTNPTKKSTWEQDDYLDSRLELMRDRR
;
A
#
# COMPACT_ATOMS: atom_id res chain seq x y z
N MET A 1 -4.14 -10.85 0.62
CA MET A 1 -4.88 -10.32 -0.56
C MET A 1 -4.00 -9.31 -1.28
N ASN A 2 -4.32 -8.92 -2.53
CA ASN A 2 -3.48 -8.09 -3.39
C ASN A 2 -4.05 -6.66 -3.55
N GLU A 3 -4.47 -6.29 -4.76
CA GLU A 3 -5.16 -5.03 -5.10
C GLU A 3 -6.67 -5.18 -4.92
N ASN A 4 -7.18 -4.73 -3.78
CA ASN A 4 -8.61 -4.86 -3.46
C ASN A 4 -9.30 -3.52 -3.58
N PHE A 5 -10.21 -3.47 -4.54
CA PHE A 5 -11.09 -2.36 -4.84
C PHE A 5 -12.23 -2.88 -5.73
N ASP A 6 -13.05 -1.95 -6.19
CA ASP A 6 -14.29 -2.10 -6.93
C ASP A 6 -14.19 -1.50 -8.35
N GLY A 7 -12.98 -1.42 -8.91
CA GLY A 7 -12.72 -1.19 -10.34
C GLY A 7 -12.64 0.25 -10.86
N GLN A 8 -13.19 1.24 -10.15
CA GLN A 8 -13.05 2.67 -10.45
C GLN A 8 -11.86 3.27 -9.69
N TYR A 9 -11.10 4.09 -10.42
CA TYR A 9 -9.96 4.83 -9.92
C TYR A 9 -10.39 6.25 -9.51
N GLY A 10 -9.69 6.85 -8.55
CA GLY A 10 -10.03 8.18 -8.01
C GLY A 10 -10.77 8.12 -6.67
N ARG A 11 -11.18 9.30 -6.18
CA ARG A 11 -11.76 9.48 -4.84
C ARG A 11 -13.17 8.87 -4.80
N ARG A 12 -13.38 7.88 -3.93
CA ARG A 12 -14.63 7.11 -3.84
C ARG A 12 -15.52 7.45 -2.65
N THR A 13 -16.80 7.13 -2.82
CA THR A 13 -17.91 7.21 -1.86
C THR A 13 -17.91 6.03 -0.89
N GLN A 14 -18.23 6.29 0.37
CA GLN A 14 -18.49 5.28 1.41
C GLN A 14 -19.49 4.21 0.93
N PRO A 15 -19.40 2.92 1.34
CA PRO A 15 -18.65 2.36 2.48
C PRO A 15 -17.47 1.43 2.09
N CYS A 16 -16.69 1.75 1.07
CA CYS A 16 -15.65 0.86 0.53
C CYS A 16 -14.56 0.42 1.54
N TYR A 17 -14.19 1.26 2.52
CA TYR A 17 -13.11 0.96 3.47
C TYR A 17 -13.52 -0.01 4.60
N SER A 18 -14.80 -0.13 4.95
CA SER A 18 -15.19 -1.03 6.04
C SER A 18 -14.91 -2.48 5.70
N ASN A 19 -15.12 -2.86 4.43
CA ASN A 19 -14.95 -4.24 3.97
C ASN A 19 -13.47 -4.65 3.95
N ILE A 20 -12.59 -3.84 3.37
CA ILE A 20 -11.15 -4.17 3.32
C ILE A 20 -10.53 -4.23 4.72
N ASN A 21 -10.92 -3.31 5.63
CA ASN A 21 -10.47 -3.34 7.01
C ASN A 21 -10.97 -4.60 7.74
N ALA A 22 -12.23 -5.01 7.51
CA ALA A 22 -12.77 -6.23 8.08
C ALA A 22 -12.04 -7.48 7.57
N TYR A 23 -11.74 -7.55 6.25
CA TYR A 23 -10.99 -8.66 5.67
C TYR A 23 -9.57 -8.75 6.23
N ASN A 24 -8.88 -7.61 6.39
CA ASN A 24 -7.57 -7.56 7.03
C ASN A 24 -7.62 -8.07 8.48
N GLN A 25 -8.62 -7.67 9.27
CA GLN A 25 -8.77 -8.14 10.65
C GLN A 25 -9.02 -9.64 10.72
N ILE A 26 -9.95 -10.15 9.89
CA ILE A 26 -10.26 -11.58 9.81
C ILE A 26 -9.01 -12.38 9.44
N PHE A 27 -8.23 -11.90 8.47
CA PHE A 27 -6.97 -12.52 8.07
C PHE A 27 -5.98 -12.61 9.24
N VAL A 28 -5.73 -11.49 9.93
CA VAL A 28 -4.79 -11.45 11.07
C VAL A 28 -5.23 -12.43 12.14
N ASP A 29 -6.47 -12.32 12.63
CA ASP A 29 -6.97 -13.14 13.73
C ASP A 29 -6.97 -14.64 13.38
N THR A 30 -7.37 -14.98 12.16
CA THR A 30 -7.39 -16.37 11.68
C THR A 30 -5.98 -16.96 11.66
N VAL A 31 -5.00 -16.23 11.10
CA VAL A 31 -3.62 -16.72 11.05
C VAL A 31 -3.05 -16.87 12.45
N ARG A 32 -3.25 -15.89 13.33
CA ARG A 32 -2.74 -15.95 14.71
C ARG A 32 -3.27 -17.15 15.49
N ARG A 33 -4.54 -17.49 15.30
CA ARG A 33 -5.21 -18.61 15.99
C ARG A 33 -4.90 -19.99 15.40
N ALA A 34 -4.26 -20.06 14.24
CA ALA A 34 -3.94 -21.34 13.58
C ALA A 34 -2.81 -22.14 14.24
N GLY A 35 -2.15 -21.60 15.27
CA GLY A 35 -1.09 -22.29 16.03
C GLY A 35 0.28 -22.30 15.35
N GLY A 36 1.25 -22.94 16.00
CA GLY A 36 2.65 -22.98 15.55
C GLY A 36 3.28 -21.58 15.45
N ASN A 37 4.14 -21.39 14.45
CA ASN A 37 4.80 -20.09 14.23
C ASN A 37 3.87 -19.01 13.64
N ASN A 38 2.58 -19.30 13.42
CA ASN A 38 1.65 -18.34 12.83
C ASN A 38 1.30 -17.20 13.79
N SER A 39 1.36 -17.45 15.11
CA SER A 39 1.20 -16.41 16.12
C SER A 39 2.35 -15.40 16.14
N SER A 40 3.50 -15.72 15.55
CA SER A 40 4.73 -14.90 15.59
C SER A 40 5.20 -14.35 14.25
N ARG A 41 4.79 -14.96 13.13
CA ARG A 41 5.25 -14.56 11.79
C ARG A 41 4.80 -13.14 11.41
N TRP A 42 5.53 -12.51 10.49
CA TRP A 42 5.10 -11.27 9.88
C TRP A 42 3.88 -11.48 8.98
N LEU A 43 2.94 -10.55 9.03
CA LEU A 43 1.76 -10.51 8.17
C LEU A 43 1.78 -9.21 7.36
N LEU A 44 1.50 -9.29 6.06
CA LEU A 44 1.46 -8.13 5.17
C LEU A 44 -0.01 -7.85 4.82
N VAL A 45 -0.47 -6.61 5.05
CA VAL A 45 -1.86 -6.19 4.78
C VAL A 45 -1.90 -4.98 3.84
N PRO A 46 -2.74 -4.98 2.78
CA PRO A 46 -2.88 -3.83 1.89
C PRO A 46 -3.95 -2.86 2.37
N GLY A 47 -3.79 -1.59 1.99
CA GLY A 47 -4.88 -0.63 1.93
C GLY A 47 -5.66 -0.72 0.61
N TRP A 48 -6.46 0.30 0.32
CA TRP A 48 -7.34 0.31 -0.85
C TRP A 48 -6.55 0.36 -2.15
N ASN A 49 -6.78 -0.62 -3.03
CA ASN A 49 -6.07 -0.81 -4.29
C ASN A 49 -4.53 -0.71 -4.20
N THR A 50 -3.95 -1.06 -3.04
CA THR A 50 -2.51 -0.88 -2.72
C THR A 50 -1.96 0.53 -3.03
N ASN A 51 -2.83 1.54 -3.09
CA ASN A 51 -2.47 2.91 -3.44
C ASN A 51 -1.97 3.67 -2.20
N ILE A 52 -0.84 4.36 -2.33
CA ILE A 52 -0.19 5.07 -1.21
C ILE A 52 -1.10 6.15 -0.61
N ASP A 53 -1.67 7.04 -1.43
CA ASP A 53 -2.48 8.15 -0.94
C ASP A 53 -3.74 7.66 -0.22
N TYR A 54 -4.36 6.61 -0.75
CA TYR A 54 -5.55 5.97 -0.15
C TYR A 54 -5.25 5.09 1.06
N THR A 55 -3.98 4.74 1.28
CA THR A 55 -3.55 3.98 2.46
C THR A 55 -3.07 4.90 3.58
N ALA A 56 -2.25 5.90 3.27
CA ALA A 56 -1.66 6.83 4.24
C ALA A 56 -2.57 8.04 4.55
N GLY A 57 -3.42 8.43 3.61
CA GLY A 57 -4.36 9.55 3.78
C GLY A 57 -5.56 9.21 4.67
N ASN A 58 -6.28 10.25 5.09
CA ASN A 58 -7.47 10.10 5.93
C ASN A 58 -8.73 9.69 5.14
N TYR A 59 -8.65 8.54 4.45
CA TYR A 59 -9.74 8.00 3.63
C TYR A 59 -10.54 6.88 4.31
N GLY A 60 -9.96 6.24 5.32
CA GLY A 60 -10.64 5.22 6.12
C GLY A 60 -9.87 3.93 6.35
N PHE A 61 -8.66 3.77 5.80
CA PHE A 61 -7.79 2.63 6.12
C PHE A 61 -7.47 2.61 7.63
N ARG A 62 -7.49 1.41 8.21
CA ARG A 62 -7.15 1.20 9.63
C ARG A 62 -6.23 0.01 9.76
N LEU A 63 -5.21 0.15 10.62
CA LEU A 63 -4.37 -0.97 11.01
C LEU A 63 -5.22 -2.00 11.79
N PRO A 64 -5.14 -3.29 11.45
CA PRO A 64 -5.81 -4.33 12.22
C PRO A 64 -5.17 -4.45 13.62
N ALA A 65 -6.00 -4.81 14.60
CA ALA A 65 -5.52 -5.22 15.91
C ALA A 65 -4.82 -6.59 15.80
N ASP A 66 -3.78 -6.80 16.62
CA ASP A 66 -2.95 -8.02 16.60
C ASP A 66 -2.97 -8.72 17.98
N GLN A 67 -4.15 -8.82 18.58
CA GLN A 67 -4.34 -9.25 19.97
C GLN A 67 -4.08 -10.74 20.24
N TYR A 68 -4.11 -11.58 19.19
CA TYR A 68 -3.84 -13.01 19.27
C TYR A 68 -2.40 -13.39 18.94
N ARG A 69 -1.51 -12.41 18.70
CA ARG A 69 -0.10 -12.67 18.45
C ARG A 69 0.59 -13.28 19.67
N SER A 70 1.72 -13.93 19.44
CA SER A 70 2.52 -14.53 20.51
C SER A 70 2.88 -13.49 21.58
N PRO A 71 2.72 -13.82 22.88
CA PRO A 71 3.14 -12.93 23.97
C PRO A 71 4.66 -12.73 24.02
N SER A 72 5.43 -13.55 23.30
CA SER A 72 6.89 -13.36 23.17
C SER A 72 7.28 -12.16 22.30
N ILE A 73 6.35 -11.60 21.53
CA ILE A 73 6.59 -10.36 20.77
C ILE A 73 6.42 -9.18 21.74
N PRO A 74 7.45 -8.33 21.93
CA PRO A 74 7.36 -7.17 22.81
C PRO A 74 6.14 -6.29 22.48
N SER A 75 5.44 -5.81 23.50
CA SER A 75 4.21 -5.01 23.33
C SER A 75 4.43 -3.75 22.47
N ALA A 76 5.62 -3.15 22.56
CA ALA A 76 6.02 -2.00 21.75
C ALA A 76 6.17 -2.34 20.25
N GLU A 77 6.54 -3.58 19.91
CA GLU A 77 6.80 -4.00 18.54
C GLU A 77 5.51 -4.31 17.76
N LYS A 78 5.66 -4.40 16.44
CA LYS A 78 4.62 -4.84 15.51
C LYS A 78 5.09 -6.09 14.77
N ARG A 79 4.12 -6.90 14.30
CA ARG A 79 4.36 -8.04 13.40
C ARG A 79 3.44 -7.99 12.19
N ILE A 80 3.07 -6.77 11.81
CA ILE A 80 2.23 -6.44 10.66
C ILE A 80 2.99 -5.40 9.83
N MET A 81 3.07 -5.65 8.53
CA MET A 81 3.63 -4.76 7.51
C MET A 81 2.49 -4.26 6.60
N ILE A 82 2.70 -3.13 5.94
CA ILE A 82 1.72 -2.51 5.04
C ILE A 82 2.16 -2.69 3.59
N SER A 83 1.24 -3.17 2.75
CA SER A 83 1.47 -3.36 1.32
C SER A 83 0.97 -2.17 0.53
N VAL A 84 1.84 -1.65 -0.35
CA VAL A 84 1.52 -0.66 -1.38
C VAL A 84 2.23 -1.05 -2.68
N HIS A 85 1.63 -0.70 -3.83
CA HIS A 85 2.25 -0.85 -5.15
C HIS A 85 2.54 0.53 -5.73
N TYR A 86 3.55 0.61 -6.60
CA TYR A 86 3.97 1.89 -7.18
C TYR A 86 4.37 1.70 -8.65
N TYR A 87 3.54 2.25 -9.54
CA TYR A 87 3.74 2.29 -10.99
C TYR A 87 3.53 3.70 -11.54
N ALA A 88 3.76 4.72 -10.71
CA ALA A 88 3.63 6.12 -11.08
C ALA A 88 4.94 6.64 -11.71
N PRO A 89 4.91 7.30 -12.89
CA PRO A 89 3.74 7.56 -13.71
C PRO A 89 3.39 6.37 -14.62
N TRP A 90 2.09 6.08 -14.74
CA TRP A 90 1.60 4.93 -15.49
C TRP A 90 1.94 5.02 -16.99
N ASP A 91 1.94 6.22 -17.56
CA ASP A 91 2.29 6.47 -18.96
C ASP A 91 3.72 6.01 -19.30
N PHE A 92 4.63 6.00 -18.33
CA PHE A 92 5.98 5.45 -18.44
C PHE A 92 6.07 3.99 -18.01
N ALA A 93 5.44 3.62 -16.88
CA ALA A 93 5.71 2.36 -16.21
C ALA A 93 4.79 1.19 -16.61
N GLY A 94 3.60 1.47 -17.17
CA GLY A 94 2.59 0.44 -17.40
C GLY A 94 1.71 0.64 -18.63
N GLU A 95 1.72 1.81 -19.27
CA GLU A 95 1.02 2.01 -20.53
C GLU A 95 1.74 1.25 -21.66
N GLU A 96 1.01 0.37 -22.35
CA GLU A 96 1.58 -0.54 -23.36
C GLU A 96 1.74 0.15 -24.72
N ASN A 97 2.52 1.24 -24.78
CA ASN A 97 2.86 1.93 -26.01
C ASN A 97 4.26 2.58 -25.96
N GLY A 98 4.69 3.20 -27.08
CA GLY A 98 6.01 3.84 -27.20
C GLY A 98 6.01 5.35 -27.00
N ARG A 99 4.97 5.92 -26.37
CA ARG A 99 4.80 7.37 -26.22
C ARG A 99 5.81 7.92 -25.23
N ILE A 100 5.83 7.37 -24.02
CA ILE A 100 6.75 7.77 -22.95
C ILE A 100 7.69 6.59 -22.68
N THR A 101 9.00 6.82 -22.78
CA THR A 101 10.03 5.78 -22.65
C THR A 101 11.22 6.22 -21.80
N GLN A 102 11.15 7.40 -21.18
CA GLN A 102 12.19 7.96 -20.32
C GLN A 102 11.55 8.57 -19.06
N TRP A 103 12.30 8.57 -17.95
CA TRP A 103 11.86 9.11 -16.67
C TRP A 103 13.03 9.75 -15.91
N GLY A 104 12.74 10.70 -15.03
CA GLY A 104 13.70 11.27 -14.09
C GLY A 104 14.70 12.26 -14.70
N ARG A 105 15.67 12.68 -13.88
CA ARG A 105 16.67 13.70 -14.24
C ARG A 105 17.60 13.30 -15.40
N GLY A 106 17.76 12.00 -15.65
CA GLY A 106 18.61 11.46 -16.72
C GLY A 106 17.94 11.38 -18.10
N SER A 107 16.68 11.79 -18.24
CA SER A 107 16.01 11.81 -19.55
C SER A 107 16.69 12.79 -20.51
N THR A 108 16.92 12.32 -21.74
CA THR A 108 17.59 13.06 -22.81
C THR A 108 16.62 13.57 -23.89
N ASN A 109 15.38 13.07 -23.90
CA ASN A 109 14.34 13.48 -24.83
C ASN A 109 13.05 13.86 -24.07
N PRO A 110 12.76 15.16 -23.93
CA PRO A 110 11.56 15.64 -23.22
C PRO A 110 10.24 15.13 -23.82
N THR A 111 10.19 14.85 -25.12
CA THR A 111 8.97 14.30 -25.76
C THR A 111 8.70 12.85 -25.42
N LYS A 112 9.68 12.16 -24.81
CA LYS A 112 9.60 10.77 -24.35
C LYS A 112 9.53 10.67 -22.83
N LYS A 113 9.33 11.78 -22.12
CA LYS A 113 9.30 11.87 -20.66
C LYS A 113 7.93 12.32 -20.18
N SER A 114 7.40 11.70 -19.13
CA SER A 114 6.19 12.19 -18.47
C SER A 114 6.40 13.61 -17.94
N THR A 115 5.35 14.43 -17.99
CA THR A 115 5.38 15.84 -17.51
C THR A 115 5.07 15.97 -16.03
N TRP A 116 4.78 14.87 -15.35
CA TRP A 116 4.32 14.76 -13.97
C TRP A 116 4.93 13.51 -13.31
N GLU A 117 4.78 13.38 -11.99
CA GLU A 117 5.25 12.24 -11.18
C GLU A 117 6.73 11.86 -11.40
N GLN A 118 7.62 12.84 -11.23
CA GLN A 118 9.07 12.64 -11.33
C GLN A 118 9.68 12.34 -9.95
N ASP A 119 10.99 12.55 -9.79
CA ASP A 119 11.73 12.24 -8.57
C ASP A 119 11.08 12.84 -7.31
N ASP A 120 10.60 14.08 -7.39
CA ASP A 120 9.93 14.81 -6.31
C ASP A 120 8.62 14.15 -5.85
N TYR A 121 7.87 13.61 -6.81
CA TYR A 121 6.64 12.90 -6.52
C TYR A 121 6.92 11.55 -5.84
N LEU A 122 7.87 10.76 -6.36
CA LEU A 122 8.29 9.51 -5.74
C LEU A 122 8.70 9.74 -4.28
N ASP A 123 9.57 10.71 -4.06
CA ASP A 123 10.03 11.09 -2.71
C ASP A 123 8.85 11.44 -1.81
N SER A 124 7.92 12.26 -2.29
CA SER A 124 6.74 12.64 -1.51
C SER A 124 5.84 11.46 -1.15
N ARG A 125 5.73 10.44 -2.02
CA ARG A 125 4.89 9.26 -1.75
C ARG A 125 5.55 8.28 -0.80
N LEU A 126 6.87 8.07 -0.94
CA LEU A 126 7.63 7.27 0.03
C LEU A 126 7.62 7.91 1.42
N GLU A 127 7.69 9.25 1.49
CA GLU A 127 7.63 9.98 2.75
C GLU A 127 6.26 9.85 3.46
N LEU A 128 5.16 9.64 2.73
CA LEU A 128 3.85 9.31 3.33
C LEU A 128 3.83 7.93 3.99
N MET A 129 4.66 7.00 3.52
CA MET A 129 4.75 5.62 4.03
C MET A 129 5.80 5.46 5.12
N ARG A 130 6.57 6.51 5.41
CA ARG A 130 7.64 6.49 6.39
C ARG A 130 7.08 6.61 7.81
N ASP A 131 7.59 5.79 8.72
CA ASP A 131 7.33 5.97 10.15
C ASP A 131 8.01 7.25 10.65
N ARG A 132 7.24 8.12 11.31
CA ARG A 132 7.70 9.42 11.84
C ARG A 132 7.96 9.39 13.35
N ARG A 133 7.99 8.20 13.94
CA ARG A 133 8.20 7.96 15.38
C ARG A 133 9.65 7.61 15.69
#